data_AF-A0A2E4FS79-F1
#
_entry.id   AF-A0A2E4FS79-F1
#
_cell.length_a   1.000
_cell.length_b   1.000
_cell.length_c   1.000
_cell.angle_alpha   90.00
_cell.angle_beta   90.00
_cell.angle_gamma   90.00
#
_symmetry.space_group_name_H-M   'P 1'
#
loop_
_entity.id
_entity.type
_entity.pdbx_description
1 polymer ?
#
loop_
_entity_poly.entity_id
_entity_poly.type
_entity_poly.pdbx_seq_one_letter_code
_entity_poly.pdbx_strand_id
1 'polypeptide(L)'
;MLYELLALREPFRGRTIEDTFHDICNMTPPAPSAISKHLTVPTRLDEICLKAMQKEPRGRYSNIMDMVREIRQFCEQTMLGPTGS
;
A
#
# COMPACT_ATOMS: atom_id res chain seq x y z
N MET A 1 9.48 2.41 -1.58
CA MET A 1 8.07 2.56 -2.05
C MET A 1 7.12 2.53 -0.85
N LEU A 2 5.91 3.12 -0.90
CA LEU A 2 4.97 3.14 0.26
C LEU A 2 4.74 1.74 0.85
N TYR A 3 4.56 0.73 -0.01
CA TYR A 3 4.39 -0.66 0.39
C TYR A 3 5.50 -1.14 1.32
N GLU A 4 6.77 -0.96 0.93
CA GLU A 4 7.91 -1.43 1.71
C GLU A 4 8.03 -0.72 3.06
N LEU A 5 7.59 0.53 3.15
CA LEU A 5 7.57 1.27 4.40
C LEU A 5 6.54 0.68 5.39
N LEU A 6 5.39 0.22 4.88
CA LEU A 6 4.32 -0.36 5.70
C LEU A 6 4.55 -1.85 5.99
N ALA A 7 5.05 -2.59 4.98
CA ALA A 7 5.22 -4.04 5.02
C ALA A 7 6.61 -4.47 5.53
N LEU A 8 7.57 -3.54 5.63
CA LEU A 8 9.00 -3.78 5.88
C LEU A 8 9.60 -4.86 4.96
N ARG A 9 9.00 -5.02 3.78
CA ARG A 9 9.30 -6.07 2.81
C ARG A 9 8.87 -5.63 1.42
N GLU A 10 9.55 -6.15 0.42
CA GLU A 10 9.19 -5.99 -0.98
C GLU A 10 7.77 -6.54 -1.27
N PRO A 11 7.00 -5.92 -2.17
CA PRO A 11 5.68 -6.41 -2.55
C PRO A 11 5.71 -7.72 -3.35
N PHE A 12 6.78 -7.93 -4.12
CA PHE A 12 6.96 -9.11 -4.95
C PHE A 12 8.37 -9.65 -4.71
N ARG A 13 8.47 -10.96 -4.51
CA ARG A 13 9.74 -11.66 -4.36
C ARG A 13 9.56 -13.11 -4.78
N GLY A 14 9.81 -13.37 -6.06
CA GLY A 14 9.77 -14.70 -6.65
C GLY A 14 10.98 -15.55 -6.24
N ARG A 15 10.94 -16.85 -6.55
CA ARG A 15 12.09 -17.75 -6.32
C ARG A 15 13.23 -17.49 -7.30
N THR A 16 12.89 -16.95 -8.48
CA THR A 16 13.82 -16.50 -9.51
C THR A 16 13.51 -15.06 -9.94
N ILE A 17 14.36 -14.51 -10.80
CA ILE A 17 14.16 -13.18 -11.38
C ILE A 17 12.92 -13.20 -12.29
N GLU A 18 12.76 -14.24 -13.10
CA GLU A 18 11.62 -14.43 -14.00
C GLU A 18 10.30 -14.53 -13.22
N ASP A 19 10.28 -15.29 -12.11
CA ASP A 19 9.13 -15.37 -11.21
C ASP A 19 8.76 -13.97 -10.66
N THR A 20 9.77 -13.17 -10.29
CA THR A 20 9.56 -11.82 -9.75
C THR A 20 8.98 -10.88 -10.82
N PHE A 21 9.48 -10.91 -12.05
CA PHE A 21 8.91 -10.13 -13.15
C PHE A 21 7.49 -10.56 -13.49
N HIS A 22 7.22 -11.87 -13.49
CA HIS A 22 5.88 -12.39 -13.68
C HIS A 22 4.91 -11.83 -12.63
N ASP A 23 5.30 -11.83 -11.35
CA ASP A 23 4.47 -11.29 -10.26
C ASP A 23 4.27 -9.78 -10.38
N ILE A 24 5.33 -9.04 -10.75
CA ILE A 24 5.25 -7.60 -11.02
C ILE A 24 4.27 -7.29 -12.17
N CYS A 25 4.15 -8.14 -13.17
CA CYS A 25 3.22 -7.92 -14.28
C CYS A 25 1.80 -8.39 -13.93
N ASN A 26 1.65 -9.53 -13.25
CA ASN A 26 0.39 -10.28 -13.26
C ASN A 26 -0.27 -10.44 -11.89
N MET A 27 0.46 -10.26 -10.79
CA MET A 27 -0.05 -10.55 -9.46
C MET A 27 -0.34 -9.29 -8.66
N THR A 28 -1.38 -9.33 -7.83
CA THR A 28 -1.63 -8.32 -6.79
C THR A 28 -0.85 -8.72 -5.55
N PRO A 29 -0.06 -7.82 -4.95
CA PRO A 29 0.67 -8.16 -3.73
C PRO A 29 -0.33 -8.27 -2.55
N PRO A 30 0.00 -9.06 -1.51
CA PRO A 30 -0.78 -9.04 -0.27
C PRO A 30 -0.88 -7.63 0.31
N ALA A 31 -1.94 -7.32 1.07
CA ALA A 31 -2.01 -6.04 1.78
C ALA A 31 -0.84 -5.91 2.77
N PRO A 32 -0.23 -4.72 2.95
CA PRO A 32 0.81 -4.50 3.95
C PRO A 32 0.45 -4.98 5.36
N SER A 33 -0.79 -4.77 5.82
CA SER A 33 -1.29 -5.28 7.11
C SER A 33 -1.26 -6.80 7.24
N ALA A 34 -1.41 -7.54 6.14
CA ALA A 34 -1.32 -9.00 6.12
C ALA A 34 0.12 -9.51 6.32
N ILE A 35 1.10 -8.67 5.97
CA ILE A 35 2.53 -8.99 6.07
C ILE A 35 3.09 -8.54 7.42
N SER A 36 2.92 -7.27 7.76
CA SER A 36 3.42 -6.68 9.00
C SER A 36 2.44 -6.89 10.15
N LYS A 37 2.10 -8.14 10.49
CA LYS A 37 1.15 -8.43 11.58
C LYS A 37 1.56 -7.89 12.96
N HIS A 38 2.85 -7.57 13.11
CA HIS A 38 3.42 -6.99 14.33
C HIS A 38 3.32 -5.46 14.38
N LEU A 39 2.96 -4.81 13.26
CA LEU A 39 2.70 -3.37 13.19
C LEU A 39 1.21 -3.15 12.97
N THR A 40 0.64 -2.17 13.68
CA THR A 40 -0.71 -1.73 13.37
C THR A 40 -0.66 -0.93 12.07
N VAL A 41 -0.99 -1.57 10.95
CA VAL A 41 -1.21 -0.90 9.66
C VAL A 41 -2.71 -0.68 9.49
N PRO A 42 -3.18 0.58 9.49
CA PRO A 42 -4.59 0.88 9.29
C PRO A 42 -5.08 0.45 7.90
N THR A 43 -6.28 -0.13 7.81
CA THR A 43 -6.88 -0.62 6.57
C THR A 43 -6.90 0.45 5.47
N ARG A 44 -7.07 1.73 5.83
CA ARG A 44 -7.04 2.82 4.86
C ARG A 44 -5.68 2.96 4.14
N LEU A 45 -4.57 2.69 4.83
CA LEU A 45 -3.25 2.70 4.22
C LEU A 45 -3.04 1.48 3.30
N ASP A 46 -3.64 0.33 3.60
CA ASP A 46 -3.67 -0.80 2.66
C ASP A 46 -4.39 -0.41 1.37
N GLU A 47 -5.56 0.21 1.46
CA GLU A 47 -6.35 0.64 0.30
C GLU A 47 -5.58 1.62 -0.60
N ILE A 48 -4.98 2.65 0.00
CA ILE A 48 -4.16 3.65 -0.72
C ILE A 48 -2.97 2.96 -1.40
N CYS A 49 -2.27 2.08 -0.67
CA CYS A 49 -1.11 1.37 -1.18
C CYS A 49 -1.48 0.45 -2.34
N LEU A 50 -2.52 -0.38 -2.18
CA LEU A 50 -2.95 -1.33 -3.22
C LEU A 50 -3.54 -0.63 -4.45
N LYS A 51 -4.24 0.49 -4.27
CA LYS A 51 -4.71 1.33 -5.38
C LYS A 51 -3.55 1.88 -6.19
N ALA A 52 -2.49 2.39 -5.54
CA ALA A 52 -1.29 2.87 -6.24
C ALA A 52 -0.58 1.76 -7.04
N MET A 53 -0.76 0.50 -6.66
CA MET A 53 -0.13 -0.68 -7.23
C MET A 53 -0.98 -1.46 -8.25
N GLN A 54 -2.18 -0.97 -8.59
CA GLN A 54 -3.03 -1.62 -9.60
C GLN A 54 -2.30 -1.76 -10.95
N LYS A 55 -2.48 -2.91 -11.61
CA LYS A 55 -1.85 -3.16 -12.92
C LYS A 55 -2.47 -2.29 -14.00
N GLU A 56 -3.80 -2.23 -14.00
CA GLU A 56 -4.55 -1.38 -14.91
C GLU A 56 -4.35 0.10 -14.54
N PRO A 57 -3.81 0.94 -15.45
CA PRO A 57 -3.60 2.36 -15.17
C PRO A 57 -4.87 3.09 -14.72
N ARG A 58 -6.03 2.67 -15.24
CA ARG A 58 -7.33 3.23 -14.86
C ARG A 58 -7.76 2.90 -13.43
N GLY A 59 -7.18 1.85 -12.83
CA GLY A 59 -7.38 1.48 -11.43
C GLY A 59 -6.44 2.20 -10.46
N ARG A 60 -5.41 2.87 -10.98
CA ARG A 60 -4.45 3.66 -10.19
C ARG A 60 -4.91 5.10 -10.02
N TYR A 61 -4.19 5.83 -9.19
CA TYR A 61 -4.28 7.29 -9.18
C TYR A 61 -3.84 7.85 -10.52
N SER A 62 -4.72 8.64 -11.15
CA SER A 62 -4.41 9.39 -12.37
C SER A 62 -3.31 10.42 -12.17
N ASN A 63 -3.15 10.93 -10.94
CA ASN A 63 -2.12 11.88 -10.56
C ASN A 63 -1.56 11.53 -9.17
N ILE A 64 -0.25 11.60 -9.01
CA ILE A 64 0.41 11.39 -7.71
C ILE A 64 -0.11 12.33 -6.61
N MET A 65 -0.55 13.55 -6.99
CA MET A 65 -1.12 14.51 -6.05
C MET A 65 -2.43 14.02 -5.42
N ASP A 66 -3.19 13.17 -6.11
CA ASP A 66 -4.41 12.58 -5.55
C ASP A 66 -4.06 11.56 -4.46
N MET A 67 -3.02 10.76 -4.67
CA MET A 67 -2.48 9.85 -3.65
C MET A 67 -1.95 10.63 -2.44
N VAL A 68 -1.17 11.69 -2.67
CA VAL A 68 -0.64 12.54 -1.59
C VAL A 68 -1.77 13.18 -0.78
N ARG A 69 -2.82 13.68 -1.45
CA ARG A 69 -3.99 14.26 -0.79
C ARG A 69 -4.69 13.23 0.10
N GLU A 70 -4.88 12.01 -0.40
CA GLU A 70 -5.54 10.95 0.34
C GLU A 70 -4.73 10.49 1.58
N ILE A 71 -3.40 10.41 1.46
CA ILE A 71 -2.51 10.14 2.60
C ILE A 71 -2.58 11.25 3.64
N ARG A 72 -2.56 12.52 3.21
CA ARG A 72 -2.66 13.68 4.14
C ARG A 72 -3.98 13.68 4.88
N GLN A 73 -5.09 13.47 4.17
CA GLN A 73 -6.41 13.39 4.78
C GLN A 73 -6.49 12.25 5.81
N PHE A 74 -5.93 11.08 5.50
CA PHE A 74 -5.83 9.98 6.45
C PHE A 74 -5.03 10.37 7.71
N CYS A 75 -3.86 11.01 7.54
CA CYS A 75 -3.05 11.47 8.66
C CYS A 75 -3.78 12.50 9.52
N GLU A 76 -4.45 13.47 8.90
CA GLU A 76 -5.25 14.49 9.59
C GLU A 76 -6.40 13.86 10.38
N GLN A 77 -7.13 12.92 9.79
CA GLN A 77 -8.20 12.19 10.49
C GLN A 77 -7.67 11.38 11.69
N THR A 78 -6.50 10.77 11.55
CA THR A 78 -5.87 9.99 12.62
C THR A 78 -5.29 10.91 13.71
N MET A 79 -4.83 12.10 13.36
CA MET A 79 -4.38 13.12 14.32
C MET A 79 -5.54 13.83 15.02
N LEU A 80 -6.74 13.83 14.42
CA LEU A 80 -7.94 14.49 14.94
C LEU A 80 -8.88 13.54 15.73
N GLY A 81 -8.51 12.28 16.03
CA GLY A 81 -9.16 11.52 17.12
C GLY A 81 -8.74 10.05 17.36
N PRO A 82 -8.98 9.50 18.58
CA PRO A 82 -9.57 10.14 19.75
C PRO A 82 -8.51 10.55 20.79
N THR A 83 -8.64 11.74 21.36
CA THR A 83 -8.31 11.93 22.78
C THR A 83 -9.21 10.99 23.60
N GLY A 84 -8.61 9.97 24.20
CA GLY A 84 -9.18 9.20 25.32
C GLY A 84 -10.39 8.33 25.03
N SER A 85 -10.22 7.02 25.18
CA SER A 85 -11.05 6.12 26.01
C SER A 85 -10.28 4.82 26.23
#